data_AF-A0A496XIQ7-F1
#
_entry.id   AF-A0A496XIQ7-F1
#
_cell.length_a   1.000
_cell.length_b   1.000
_cell.length_c   1.000
_cell.angle_alpha   90.00
_cell.angle_beta   90.00
_cell.angle_gamma   90.00
#
_symmetry.space_group_name_H-M   'P 1'
#
loop_
_entity.id
_entity.type
_entity.pdbx_description
1 polymer ?
#
loop_
_entity_poly.entity_id
_entity_poly.type
_entity_poly.pdbx_seq_one_letter_code
_entity_poly.pdbx_strand_id
1 'polypeptide(L)'
;MIYTRLVMEDNWGEMTTFLCFLVASSLFAHLFWASRSTRSNYWFLALALGLMILALEEISWGQRFMGIPTPDILRESNLQGELNLHNLSGTAMHSTYWFLTILVAIYGAVLPLLTIRFTAVKNVVDHFMIPLPHPLLAPLYIAPVCYWFFTDFVRKDELVELFVGFSVVALAIGQLVDNRGRTGQHYNRGPVLSLLFLVVCFPFGILLASISGPPGSSDNGLLHMASVRLPNAGYNRQAEEVFSYLERRGKRGFSPKATIAKSKLLNTLDRQSEARAVLLAGRDSALQLLSLQPENPVVMTDLATIYALLGNESHSKDLAHQALRQLEKELLALDNAAGARLGTRPRWTYAYWSPPNQEKNARLLMHQGDAYMVIGSQDLAINSYLMALTEARWENPRVTIRRKLSTATET
;
A
#
# COMPACT_ATOMS: atom_id res chain seq x y z
N MET A 1 -6.24 6.83 -0.12
CA MET A 1 -5.99 7.48 -1.42
C MET A 1 -4.55 7.99 -1.51
N ILE A 2 -4.05 8.72 -0.50
CA ILE A 2 -2.66 9.20 -0.45
C ILE A 2 -1.66 8.05 -0.29
N TYR A 3 -1.84 7.15 0.69
CA TYR A 3 -0.93 6.00 0.89
C TYR A 3 -0.73 5.16 -0.36
N THR A 4 -1.82 4.80 -1.04
CA THR A 4 -1.73 4.00 -2.26
C THR A 4 -0.92 4.73 -3.33
N ARG A 5 -1.06 6.05 -3.47
CA ARG A 5 -0.25 6.84 -4.42
C ARG A 5 1.21 7.01 -4.00
N LEU A 6 1.52 6.88 -2.72
CA LEU A 6 2.89 6.97 -2.22
C LEU A 6 3.66 5.64 -2.32
N VAL A 7 2.95 4.53 -2.46
CA VAL A 7 3.52 3.17 -2.38
C VAL A 7 3.35 2.40 -3.70
N MET A 8 2.67 3.00 -4.67
CA MET A 8 2.56 2.49 -6.04
C MET A 8 3.82 2.82 -6.82
N GLU A 9 4.26 1.88 -7.65
CA GLU A 9 5.31 2.10 -8.66
C GLU A 9 4.89 3.20 -9.62
N ASP A 10 5.89 3.94 -10.08
CA ASP A 10 5.76 5.08 -10.97
C ASP A 10 4.85 6.19 -10.46
N ASN A 11 4.74 6.29 -9.14
CA ASN A 11 3.79 7.20 -8.51
C ASN A 11 4.50 8.20 -7.60
N TRP A 12 3.74 8.86 -6.73
CA TRP A 12 4.22 10.01 -5.98
C TRP A 12 5.37 9.69 -5.04
N GLY A 13 5.49 8.44 -4.55
CA GLY A 13 6.60 7.99 -3.71
C GLY A 13 7.93 8.04 -4.47
N GLU A 14 8.12 7.12 -5.42
CA GLU A 14 9.31 7.02 -6.27
C GLU A 14 9.69 8.36 -6.92
N MET A 15 8.72 9.10 -7.49
CA MET A 15 9.02 10.40 -8.11
C MET A 15 9.54 11.42 -7.09
N THR A 16 9.03 11.40 -5.86
CA THR A 16 9.54 12.27 -4.79
C THR A 16 10.92 11.80 -4.32
N THR A 17 11.14 10.49 -4.19
CA THR A 17 12.45 9.90 -3.86
C THR A 17 13.51 10.28 -4.90
N PHE A 18 13.19 10.11 -6.19
CA PHE A 18 13.98 10.57 -7.33
C PHE A 18 14.35 12.05 -7.21
N LEU A 19 13.35 12.92 -7.01
CA LEU A 19 13.58 14.36 -6.88
C LEU A 19 14.47 14.70 -5.68
N CYS A 20 14.27 14.03 -4.55
CA CYS A 20 15.12 14.20 -3.37
C CYS A 20 16.58 13.83 -3.67
N PHE A 21 16.84 12.67 -4.29
CA PHE A 21 18.18 12.26 -4.65
C PHE A 21 18.82 13.17 -5.70
N LEU A 22 18.06 13.61 -6.70
CA LEU A 22 18.52 14.53 -7.73
C LEU A 22 18.90 15.91 -7.14
N VAL A 23 18.06 16.45 -6.26
CA VAL A 23 18.33 17.73 -5.57
C VAL A 23 19.56 17.61 -4.68
N ALA A 24 19.64 16.56 -3.86
CA ALA A 24 20.79 16.34 -2.99
C ALA A 24 22.09 16.16 -3.80
N SER A 25 22.06 15.38 -4.88
CA SER A 25 23.17 15.21 -5.82
C SER A 25 23.65 16.54 -6.38
N SER A 26 22.71 17.36 -6.89
CA SER A 26 23.02 18.67 -7.47
C SER A 26 23.64 19.63 -6.46
N LEU A 27 23.14 19.63 -5.21
CA LEU A 27 23.69 20.43 -4.13
C LEU A 27 25.11 20.00 -3.75
N PHE A 28 25.38 18.69 -3.68
CA PHE A 28 26.72 18.19 -3.41
C PHE A 28 27.70 18.46 -4.56
N ALA A 29 27.26 18.37 -5.81
CA ALA A 29 28.08 18.75 -6.96
C ALA A 29 28.46 20.24 -6.90
N HIS A 30 27.51 21.11 -6.54
CA HIS A 30 27.75 22.53 -6.31
C HIS A 30 28.74 22.77 -5.16
N LEU A 31 28.56 22.08 -4.03
CA LEU A 31 29.46 22.15 -2.88
C LEU A 31 30.88 21.70 -3.22
N PHE A 32 31.03 20.61 -3.98
CA PHE A 32 32.32 20.15 -4.47
C PHE A 32 33.00 21.23 -5.31
N TRP A 33 32.28 21.78 -6.30
CA TRP A 33 32.80 22.85 -7.16
C TRP A 33 33.23 24.08 -6.36
N ALA A 34 32.40 24.51 -5.41
CA ALA A 34 32.70 25.63 -4.53
C ALA A 34 33.91 25.37 -3.60
N SER A 35 34.14 24.12 -3.19
CA SER A 35 35.27 23.75 -2.33
C SER A 35 36.63 23.70 -3.06
N ARG A 36 36.66 23.73 -4.40
CA ARG A 36 37.90 23.59 -5.18
C ARG A 36 38.88 24.74 -4.96
N SER A 37 38.39 25.92 -4.57
CA SER A 37 39.21 27.11 -4.35
C SER A 37 40.06 27.07 -3.09
N THR A 38 39.78 26.17 -2.15
CA THR A 38 40.51 26.06 -0.88
C THR A 38 41.12 24.67 -0.72
N ARG A 39 40.28 23.66 -0.51
CA ARG A 39 40.65 22.24 -0.40
C ARG A 39 39.46 21.41 -0.86
N SER A 40 39.62 20.71 -1.97
CA SER A 40 38.55 19.91 -2.56
C SER A 40 38.11 18.81 -1.59
N ASN A 41 36.85 18.82 -1.19
CA ASN A 41 36.27 17.75 -0.38
C ASN A 41 35.68 16.68 -1.30
N TYR A 42 36.45 15.62 -1.55
CA TYR A 42 36.05 14.53 -2.45
C TYR A 42 34.83 13.74 -1.96
N TRP A 43 34.45 13.83 -0.68
CA TRP A 43 33.19 13.28 -0.20
C TRP A 43 31.97 13.91 -0.89
N PHE A 44 32.03 15.21 -1.19
CA PHE A 44 30.95 15.87 -1.94
C PHE A 44 30.83 15.33 -3.36
N LEU A 45 31.94 15.03 -4.03
CA LEU A 45 31.91 14.40 -5.35
C LEU A 45 31.36 12.97 -5.28
N ALA A 46 31.82 12.18 -4.31
CA ALA A 46 31.34 10.81 -4.12
C ALA A 46 29.84 10.76 -3.83
N LEU A 47 29.35 11.63 -2.94
CA LEU A 47 27.92 11.75 -2.63
C LEU A 47 27.12 12.24 -3.84
N ALA A 48 27.63 13.20 -4.61
CA ALA A 48 26.96 13.69 -5.82
C ALA A 48 26.76 12.57 -6.84
N LEU A 49 27.82 11.81 -7.15
CA LEU A 49 27.77 10.72 -8.12
C LEU A 49 26.91 9.55 -7.62
N GLY A 50 27.08 9.14 -6.37
CA GLY A 50 26.31 8.05 -5.77
C GLY A 50 24.81 8.36 -5.74
N LEU A 51 24.42 9.57 -5.30
CA LEU A 51 23.02 10.00 -5.28
C LEU A 51 22.44 10.18 -6.69
N MET A 52 23.25 10.57 -7.68
CA MET A 52 22.80 10.62 -9.07
C MET A 52 22.47 9.23 -9.60
N ILE A 53 23.31 8.24 -9.32
CA ILE A 53 23.05 6.83 -9.69
C ILE A 53 21.76 6.36 -9.03
N LEU A 54 21.58 6.60 -7.73
CA LEU A 54 20.35 6.24 -7.02
C LEU A 54 19.13 6.94 -7.63
N ALA A 55 19.21 8.24 -7.94
CA ALA A 55 18.11 8.94 -8.61
C ALA A 55 17.76 8.29 -9.95
N LEU A 56 18.75 7.93 -10.76
CA LEU A 56 18.49 7.27 -12.05
C LEU A 56 17.90 5.87 -11.87
N GLU A 57 18.33 5.10 -10.86
CA GLU A 57 17.73 3.82 -10.52
C GLU A 57 16.23 3.95 -10.18
N GLU A 58 15.83 4.97 -9.41
CA GLU A 58 14.40 5.24 -9.06
C GLU A 58 13.49 5.43 -10.27
N ILE A 59 14.01 5.92 -11.40
CA ILE A 59 13.24 6.10 -12.64
C ILE A 59 13.63 5.10 -13.73
N SER A 60 14.24 3.99 -13.33
CA SER A 60 14.72 2.93 -14.24
C SER A 60 15.57 3.48 -15.39
N TRP A 61 16.51 4.37 -15.07
CA TRP A 61 17.39 5.07 -16.00
C TRP A 61 16.66 5.89 -17.08
N GLY A 62 15.40 6.26 -16.84
CA GLY A 62 14.56 6.96 -17.81
C GLY A 62 14.06 6.05 -18.93
N GLN A 63 14.13 4.73 -18.78
CA GLN A 63 13.65 3.73 -19.73
C GLN A 63 12.26 4.08 -20.27
N ARG A 64 11.33 4.43 -19.37
CA ARG A 64 9.94 4.76 -19.71
C ARG A 64 9.83 6.06 -20.52
N PHE A 65 10.58 7.09 -20.13
CA PHE A 65 10.59 8.37 -20.85
C PHE A 65 11.21 8.26 -22.24
N MET A 66 12.17 7.36 -22.41
CA MET A 66 12.89 7.12 -23.66
C MET A 66 12.26 6.01 -24.52
N GLY A 67 11.21 5.35 -24.03
CA GLY A 67 10.56 4.23 -24.73
C GLY A 67 11.48 3.03 -24.96
N ILE A 68 12.49 2.84 -24.11
CA ILE A 68 13.47 1.77 -24.25
C ILE A 68 12.81 0.45 -23.82
N PRO A 69 12.74 -0.58 -24.69
CA PRO A 69 12.19 -1.88 -24.30
C PRO A 69 13.16 -2.61 -23.36
N THR A 70 12.61 -3.43 -22.45
CA THR A 70 13.41 -4.26 -21.56
C THR A 70 14.19 -5.31 -22.37
N PRO A 71 15.53 -5.38 -22.22
CA PRO A 71 16.35 -6.40 -22.87
C PRO A 71 15.90 -7.81 -22.49
N ASP A 72 15.93 -8.75 -23.44
CA ASP A 72 15.51 -10.14 -23.22
C ASP A 72 16.28 -10.82 -22.07
N ILE A 73 17.57 -10.47 -21.89
CA ILE A 73 18.45 -10.97 -20.82
C ILE A 73 17.94 -10.60 -19.42
N LEU A 74 17.27 -9.46 -19.28
CA LEU A 74 16.69 -9.02 -18.01
C LEU A 74 15.24 -9.49 -17.85
N ARG A 75 14.59 -9.99 -18.91
CA ARG A 75 13.16 -10.36 -18.86
C ARG A 75 12.87 -11.57 -17.95
N GLU A 76 13.82 -12.48 -17.80
CA GLU A 76 13.67 -13.66 -16.94
C GLU A 76 13.94 -13.36 -15.45
N SER A 77 14.74 -12.34 -15.14
CA SER A 77 15.13 -11.97 -13.77
C SER A 77 14.48 -10.68 -13.27
N ASN A 78 13.98 -9.82 -14.16
CA ASN A 78 13.28 -8.58 -13.86
C ASN A 78 11.77 -8.77 -14.04
N LEU A 79 11.09 -9.06 -12.94
CA LEU A 79 9.64 -9.28 -12.91
C LEU A 79 8.81 -8.01 -13.18
N GLN A 80 9.44 -6.82 -13.25
CA GLN A 80 8.81 -5.53 -13.55
C GLN A 80 9.08 -5.04 -14.98
N GLY A 81 9.94 -5.72 -15.75
CA GLY A 81 10.31 -5.25 -17.08
C GLY A 81 11.15 -3.97 -17.05
N GLU A 82 11.92 -3.73 -16.00
CA GLU A 82 12.68 -2.48 -15.84
C GLU A 82 14.20 -2.68 -16.04
N LEU A 83 14.91 -1.59 -16.28
CA LEU A 83 16.38 -1.55 -16.43
C LEU A 83 17.10 -1.35 -15.10
N ASN A 84 16.38 -0.95 -14.04
CA ASN A 84 16.97 -0.77 -12.72
C ASN A 84 17.43 -2.11 -12.13
N LEU A 85 18.57 -2.03 -11.46
CA LEU A 85 19.22 -3.17 -10.84
C LEU A 85 18.51 -3.59 -9.56
N HIS A 86 17.80 -2.65 -8.90
CA HIS A 86 17.11 -2.94 -7.65
C HIS A 86 15.80 -3.76 -7.78
N ASN A 87 15.26 -3.93 -9.00
CA ASN A 87 14.04 -4.72 -9.28
C ASN A 87 14.33 -6.13 -9.82
N LEU A 88 15.61 -6.50 -9.92
CA LEU A 88 16.00 -7.85 -10.30
C LEU A 88 15.70 -8.82 -9.15
N SER A 89 14.75 -9.74 -9.40
CA SER A 89 14.39 -10.83 -8.50
C SER A 89 15.62 -11.71 -8.21
N GLY A 90 15.85 -11.99 -6.92
CA GLY A 90 17.00 -12.79 -6.47
C GLY A 90 18.31 -12.02 -6.27
N THR A 91 18.37 -10.72 -6.57
CA THR A 91 19.50 -9.91 -6.10
C THR A 91 19.38 -9.65 -4.61
N ALA A 92 20.51 -9.68 -3.91
CA ALA A 92 20.58 -9.40 -2.47
C ALA A 92 20.00 -8.00 -2.11
N MET A 93 19.78 -7.11 -3.08
CA MET A 93 19.35 -5.73 -2.87
C MET A 93 17.96 -5.59 -2.23
N HIS A 94 16.96 -6.39 -2.64
CA HIS A 94 15.63 -6.35 -1.99
C HIS A 94 15.69 -6.77 -0.51
N SER A 95 16.64 -7.65 -0.16
CA SER A 95 16.93 -8.05 1.23
C SER A 95 17.99 -7.19 1.95
N THR A 96 18.58 -6.17 1.30
CA THR A 96 19.68 -5.35 1.86
C THR A 96 19.24 -3.92 2.21
N TYR A 97 18.07 -3.46 1.76
CA TYR A 97 17.59 -2.10 2.04
C TYR A 97 17.51 -1.76 3.53
N TRP A 98 17.07 -2.70 4.36
CA TRP A 98 17.04 -2.50 5.82
C TRP A 98 18.43 -2.30 6.41
N PHE A 99 19.44 -3.01 5.89
CA PHE A 99 20.83 -2.88 6.33
C PHE A 99 21.40 -1.52 5.93
N LEU A 100 21.19 -1.09 4.68
CA LEU A 100 21.59 0.24 4.22
C LEU A 100 20.90 1.35 5.04
N THR A 101 19.62 1.18 5.35
CA THR A 101 18.86 2.10 6.20
C THR A 101 19.46 2.22 7.60
N ILE A 102 19.88 1.11 8.20
CA ILE A 102 20.58 1.11 9.49
C ILE A 102 21.93 1.84 9.38
N LEU A 103 22.70 1.61 8.32
CA LEU A 103 23.97 2.32 8.11
C LEU A 103 23.77 3.83 7.99
N VAL A 104 22.75 4.26 7.22
CA VAL A 104 22.36 5.68 7.10
C VAL A 104 21.95 6.25 8.46
N ALA A 105 21.22 5.48 9.28
CA ALA A 105 20.86 5.89 10.63
C ALA A 105 22.06 6.02 11.57
N ILE A 106 23.00 5.07 11.53
CA ILE A 106 24.24 5.14 12.31
C ILE A 106 25.05 6.38 11.90
N TYR A 107 25.22 6.60 10.59
CA TYR A 107 25.93 7.75 10.07
C TYR A 107 25.25 9.08 10.42
N GLY A 108 23.92 9.18 10.34
CA GLY A 108 23.21 10.44 10.50
C GLY A 108 22.73 10.78 11.90
N ALA A 109 22.58 9.77 12.78
CA ALA A 109 22.16 9.98 14.16
C ALA A 109 23.26 9.68 15.17
N VAL A 110 23.98 8.56 15.02
CA VAL A 110 24.95 8.12 16.05
C VAL A 110 26.29 8.85 15.89
N LEU A 111 26.84 8.90 14.67
CA LEU A 111 28.16 9.48 14.44
C LEU A 111 28.26 10.98 14.84
N PRO A 112 27.28 11.86 14.55
CA PRO A 112 27.33 13.25 15.02
C PRO A 112 27.34 13.35 16.55
N LEU A 113 26.55 12.52 17.24
CA LEU A 113 26.54 12.49 18.71
C LEU A 113 27.87 12.00 19.29
N LEU A 114 28.51 11.03 18.65
CA LEU A 114 29.86 10.57 19.02
C LEU A 114 30.90 11.68 18.87
N THR A 115 30.80 12.55 17.85
CA THR A 115 31.73 13.69 17.70
C THR A 115 31.60 14.73 18.82
N ILE A 116 30.41 14.88 19.42
CA ILE A 116 30.20 15.77 20.58
C ILE A 116 30.84 15.15 21.83
N ARG A 117 30.73 13.84 22.00
CA ARG A 117 31.15 13.14 23.22
C ARG A 117 32.63 12.76 23.25
N PHE A 118 33.22 12.49 22.08
CA PHE A 118 34.56 11.93 21.95
C PHE A 118 35.42 12.72 20.95
N THR A 119 36.39 13.48 21.47
CA THR A 119 37.31 14.31 20.68
C THR A 119 38.11 13.50 19.65
N ALA A 120 38.46 12.24 19.97
CA ALA A 120 39.17 11.37 19.03
C ALA A 120 38.36 11.13 17.74
N VAL A 121 37.05 10.89 17.85
CA VAL A 121 36.15 10.68 16.70
C VAL A 121 36.03 11.98 15.91
N LYS A 122 35.85 13.12 16.60
CA LYS A 122 35.81 14.44 15.98
C LYS A 122 37.08 14.72 15.15
N ASN A 123 38.25 14.44 15.70
CA ASN A 123 39.52 14.67 15.00
C ASN A 123 39.64 13.83 13.72
N VAL A 124 39.18 12.57 13.74
CA VAL A 124 39.16 11.70 12.55
C VAL A 124 38.20 12.26 11.50
N VAL A 125 36.98 12.61 11.90
CA VAL A 125 35.96 13.20 11.01
C VAL A 125 36.47 14.47 10.34
N ASP A 126 37.05 15.38 11.12
CA ASP A 126 37.60 16.65 10.62
C ASP A 126 38.80 16.43 9.70
N HIS A 127 39.68 15.49 10.04
CA HIS A 127 40.85 15.16 9.22
C HIS A 127 40.45 14.66 7.82
N PHE A 128 39.46 13.77 7.76
CA PHE A 128 38.94 13.23 6.50
C PHE A 128 37.87 14.13 5.84
N MET A 129 37.52 15.25 6.47
CA MET A 129 36.48 16.19 6.01
C MET A 129 35.13 15.49 5.74
N ILE A 130 34.79 14.48 6.54
CA ILE A 130 33.55 13.72 6.38
C ILE A 130 32.38 14.67 6.65
N PRO A 131 31.48 14.90 5.69
CA PRO A 131 30.30 15.72 5.94
C PRO A 131 29.45 15.00 6.98
N LEU A 132 28.91 15.71 7.96
CA LEU A 132 28.00 15.15 8.96
C LEU A 132 26.75 16.02 9.07
N PRO A 133 25.57 15.43 9.31
CA PRO A 133 24.37 16.21 9.58
C PRO A 133 24.44 16.84 10.96
N HIS A 134 23.68 17.92 11.14
CA HIS A 134 23.51 18.53 12.45
C HIS A 134 22.83 17.54 13.42
N PRO A 135 23.27 17.39 14.68
CA PRO A 135 22.72 16.42 15.64
C PRO A 135 21.19 16.52 15.83
N LEU A 136 20.61 17.71 15.67
CA LEU A 136 19.15 17.91 15.73
C LEU A 136 18.37 17.17 14.63
N LEU A 137 19.03 16.75 13.55
CA LEU A 137 18.41 15.97 12.48
C LEU A 137 18.35 14.47 12.78
N ALA A 138 18.95 14.00 13.87
CA ALA A 138 18.95 12.57 14.25
C ALA A 138 17.55 11.90 14.19
N PRO A 139 16.44 12.53 14.60
CA PRO A 139 15.11 11.93 14.47
C PRO A 139 14.73 11.56 13.03
N LEU A 140 15.15 12.35 12.04
CA LEU A 140 14.87 12.10 10.62
C LEU A 140 15.57 10.83 10.12
N TYR A 141 16.79 10.57 10.61
CA TYR A 141 17.58 9.37 10.29
C TYR A 141 17.13 8.12 11.07
N ILE A 142 16.54 8.29 12.25
CA ILE A 142 16.00 7.20 13.08
C ILE A 142 14.62 6.76 12.59
N ALA A 143 13.79 7.72 12.13
CA ALA A 143 12.43 7.47 11.66
C ALA A 143 12.29 6.30 10.66
N PRO A 144 13.11 6.16 9.59
CA PRO A 144 12.98 5.04 8.66
C PRO A 144 13.28 3.68 9.30
N VAL A 145 14.26 3.61 10.22
CA VAL A 145 14.55 2.37 10.96
C VAL A 145 13.37 2.01 11.87
N CYS A 146 12.84 2.98 12.61
CA CYS A 146 11.65 2.75 13.42
C CYS A 146 10.46 2.31 12.57
N TYR A 147 10.22 2.95 11.43
CA TYR A 147 9.14 2.58 10.52
C TYR A 147 9.31 1.13 10.03
N TRP A 148 10.53 0.75 9.62
CA TRP A 148 10.82 -0.61 9.16
C TRP A 148 10.48 -1.70 10.19
N PHE A 149 10.85 -1.49 11.47
CA PHE A 149 10.71 -2.52 12.51
C PHE A 149 9.37 -2.49 13.25
N PHE A 150 8.74 -1.32 13.36
CA PHE A 150 7.50 -1.16 14.13
C PHE A 150 6.24 -1.11 13.27
N THR A 151 6.37 -1.17 11.94
CA THR A 151 5.22 -1.23 11.04
C THR A 151 5.24 -2.47 10.17
N ASP A 152 4.04 -3.02 9.97
CA ASP A 152 3.83 -4.24 9.21
C ASP A 152 2.82 -3.94 8.09
N PHE A 153 3.23 -3.02 7.21
CA PHE A 153 2.44 -2.60 6.06
C PHE A 153 3.04 -3.17 4.75
N VAL A 154 2.18 -3.26 3.73
CA VAL A 154 2.58 -3.64 2.36
C VAL A 154 3.53 -2.57 1.82
N ARG A 155 4.67 -3.01 1.27
CA ARG A 155 5.64 -2.16 0.55
C ARG A 155 6.18 -1.01 1.42
N LYS A 156 6.63 -1.36 2.63
CA LYS A 156 7.23 -0.41 3.60
C LYS A 156 8.59 0.12 3.16
N ASP A 157 9.27 -0.59 2.27
CA ASP A 157 10.53 -0.25 1.60
C ASP A 157 10.45 1.10 0.87
N GLU A 158 9.44 1.31 0.05
CA GLU A 158 9.19 2.58 -0.70
C GLU A 158 9.14 3.80 0.22
N LEU A 159 8.44 3.68 1.35
CA LEU A 159 8.34 4.76 2.31
C LEU A 159 9.67 4.97 3.04
N VAL A 160 10.39 3.90 3.37
CA VAL A 160 11.73 3.99 3.96
C VAL A 160 12.69 4.71 3.02
N GLU A 161 12.69 4.39 1.73
CA GLU A 161 13.50 5.08 0.72
C GLU A 161 13.14 6.55 0.62
N LEU A 162 11.85 6.90 0.65
CA LEU A 162 11.40 8.28 0.68
C LEU A 162 11.92 9.04 1.92
N PHE A 163 11.88 8.42 3.12
CA PHE A 163 12.47 8.99 4.33
C PHE A 163 13.99 9.19 4.22
N VAL A 164 14.69 8.24 3.60
CA VAL A 164 16.12 8.36 3.31
C VAL A 164 16.38 9.51 2.33
N GLY A 165 15.54 9.67 1.30
CA GLY A 165 15.56 10.81 0.37
C GLY A 165 15.50 12.15 1.10
N PHE A 166 14.53 12.32 2.01
CA PHE A 166 14.45 13.53 2.84
C PHE A 166 15.69 13.73 3.73
N SER A 167 16.22 12.63 4.30
CA SER A 167 17.41 12.66 5.16
C SER A 167 18.65 13.18 4.42
N VAL A 168 18.88 12.74 3.18
CA VAL A 168 20.05 13.18 2.39
C VAL A 168 19.89 14.60 1.85
N VAL A 169 18.67 15.04 1.55
CA VAL A 169 18.38 16.45 1.22
C VAL A 169 18.68 17.35 2.41
N ALA A 170 18.24 16.96 3.62
CA ALA A 170 18.53 17.72 4.85
C ALA A 170 20.05 17.85 5.09
N LEU A 171 20.82 16.78 4.85
CA LEU A 171 22.28 16.81 4.93
C LEU A 171 22.87 17.83 3.95
N ALA A 172 22.48 17.74 2.67
CA ALA A 172 23.01 18.60 1.61
C ALA A 172 22.74 20.10 1.91
N ILE A 173 21.53 20.41 2.38
CA ILE A 173 21.14 21.76 2.80
C ILE A 173 21.97 22.22 4.00
N GLY A 174 22.16 21.37 5.02
CA GLY A 174 22.99 21.68 6.18
C GLY A 174 24.43 22.03 5.78
N GLN A 175 25.03 21.22 4.91
CA GLN A 175 26.38 21.44 4.40
C GLN A 175 26.49 22.74 3.58
N LEU A 176 25.46 23.10 2.80
CA LEU A 176 25.41 24.36 2.06
C LEU A 176 25.47 25.59 2.99
N VAL A 177 24.79 25.53 4.13
CA VAL A 177 24.77 26.62 5.11
C VAL A 177 26.12 26.79 5.78
N ASP A 178 26.70 25.68 6.23
CA ASP A 178 27.99 25.68 6.92
C ASP A 178 29.11 26.18 5.99
N ASN A 179 29.09 25.76 4.71
CA ASN A 179 30.08 26.21 3.74
C ASN A 179 30.00 27.72 3.47
N ARG A 180 28.79 28.28 3.35
CA ARG A 180 28.60 29.74 3.19
C ARG A 180 29.08 30.52 4.41
N GLY A 181 28.84 29.99 5.61
CA GLY A 181 29.36 30.57 6.86
C GLY A 181 30.89 30.63 6.91
N ARG A 182 31.58 29.61 6.38
CA ARG A 182 33.05 29.59 6.29
C ARG A 182 33.62 30.57 5.27
N THR A 183 32.89 30.87 4.20
CA THR A 183 33.30 31.85 3.18
C THR A 183 33.07 33.31 3.59
N GLY A 184 32.56 33.57 4.80
CA GLY A 184 32.34 34.94 5.30
C GLY A 184 31.19 35.68 4.64
N GLN A 185 30.37 35.03 3.81
CA GLN A 185 29.17 35.64 3.26
C GLN A 185 28.07 35.76 4.33
N HIS A 186 27.55 36.97 4.54
CA HIS A 186 26.38 37.19 5.40
C HIS A 186 25.16 36.50 4.81
N TYR A 187 24.83 35.32 5.35
CA TYR A 187 23.72 34.50 4.89
C TYR A 187 22.58 34.50 5.90
N ASN A 188 21.37 34.84 5.45
CA ASN A 188 20.17 34.80 6.27
C ASN A 188 19.80 33.33 6.55
N ARG A 189 19.90 32.90 7.82
CA ARG A 189 19.65 31.51 8.24
C ARG A 189 18.16 31.12 8.21
N GLY A 190 17.25 32.09 8.13
CA GLY A 190 15.80 31.88 8.18
C GLY A 190 15.27 30.89 7.13
N PRO A 191 15.49 31.12 5.81
CA PRO A 191 14.98 30.25 4.75
C PRO A 191 15.46 28.80 4.83
N VAL A 192 16.68 28.57 5.33
CA VAL A 192 17.23 27.21 5.48
C VAL A 192 16.64 26.52 6.69
N LEU A 193 16.47 27.21 7.82
CA LEU A 193 15.74 26.66 8.96
C LEU A 193 14.29 26.32 8.59
N SER A 194 13.66 27.12 7.72
CA SER A 194 12.34 26.83 7.15
C SER A 194 12.37 25.61 6.19
N LEU A 195 13.42 25.44 5.38
CA LEU A 195 13.58 24.25 4.53
C LEU A 195 13.81 22.99 5.36
N LEU A 196 14.66 23.07 6.39
CA LEU A 196 14.87 21.97 7.34
C LEU A 196 13.59 21.63 8.09
N PHE A 197 12.79 22.63 8.45
CA PHE A 197 11.47 22.42 9.05
C PHE A 197 10.51 21.69 8.09
N LEU A 198 10.46 22.06 6.81
CA LEU A 198 9.63 21.37 5.81
C LEU A 198 10.11 19.93 5.54
N VAL A 199 11.43 19.73 5.42
CA VAL A 199 12.06 18.43 5.20
C VAL A 199 11.94 17.51 6.44
N VAL A 200 11.68 18.06 7.63
CA VAL A 200 11.44 17.29 8.87
C VAL A 200 9.96 17.06 9.11
N CYS A 201 9.11 18.08 8.96
CA CYS A 201 7.68 18.00 9.29
C CYS A 201 6.85 17.25 8.24
N PHE A 202 7.22 17.34 6.95
CA PHE A 202 6.49 16.64 5.89
C PHE A 202 6.62 15.10 5.97
N PRO A 203 7.82 14.51 6.11
CA PRO A 203 7.95 13.08 6.36
C PRO A 203 7.33 12.66 7.68
N PHE A 204 7.41 13.47 8.73
CA PHE A 204 6.77 13.15 10.02
C PHE A 204 5.23 13.15 9.92
N GLY A 205 4.67 14.03 9.07
CA GLY A 205 3.26 14.00 8.70
C GLY A 205 2.87 12.73 7.94
N ILE A 206 3.72 12.28 7.02
CA ILE A 206 3.57 10.98 6.32
C ILE A 206 3.66 9.83 7.32
N LEU A 207 4.61 9.86 8.27
CA LEU A 207 4.79 8.85 9.31
C LEU A 207 3.53 8.73 10.17
N LEU A 208 3.02 9.85 10.67
CA LEU A 208 1.81 9.88 11.50
C LEU A 208 0.56 9.45 10.72
N ALA A 209 0.44 9.86 9.46
CA ALA A 209 -0.63 9.41 8.57
C ALA A 209 -0.51 7.91 8.24
N SER A 210 0.70 7.36 8.26
CA SER A 210 0.97 5.94 7.97
C SER A 210 0.78 5.04 9.19
N ILE A 211 1.09 5.52 10.41
CA ILE A 211 0.85 4.80 11.68
C ILE A 211 -0.65 4.55 11.89
N SER A 212 -1.50 5.45 11.40
CA SER A 212 -2.97 5.31 11.45
C SER A 212 -3.50 4.26 10.43
N GLY A 213 -2.63 3.72 9.57
CA GLY A 213 -2.97 2.93 8.40
C GLY A 213 -3.61 3.78 7.29
N PRO A 214 -3.67 3.28 6.03
CA PRO A 214 -4.38 3.97 4.97
C PRO A 214 -5.84 4.24 5.40
N PRO A 215 -6.45 5.37 5.00
CA PRO A 215 -7.86 5.65 5.28
C PRO A 215 -8.73 4.48 4.78
N GLY A 216 -9.37 3.74 5.70
CA GLY A 216 -10.11 2.51 5.39
C GLY A 216 -9.42 1.19 5.74
N SER A 217 -8.50 1.18 6.72
CA SER A 217 -7.71 0.04 7.24
C SER A 217 -8.46 -1.22 7.72
N SER A 218 -9.76 -1.32 7.42
CA SER A 218 -10.50 -2.59 7.49
C SER A 218 -10.05 -3.54 6.38
N ASP A 219 -10.06 -4.84 6.64
CA ASP A 219 -9.75 -5.89 5.65
C ASP A 219 -10.57 -5.73 4.37
N ASN A 220 -11.81 -5.22 4.46
CA ASN A 220 -12.65 -4.91 3.31
C ASN A 220 -12.11 -3.80 2.41
N GLY A 221 -11.48 -2.77 2.98
CA GLY A 221 -10.89 -1.67 2.23
C GLY A 221 -9.64 -2.10 1.47
N LEU A 222 -8.79 -2.91 2.12
CA LEU A 222 -7.62 -3.54 1.49
C LEU A 222 -8.03 -4.54 0.41
N LEU A 223 -9.05 -5.36 0.68
CA LEU A 223 -9.60 -6.29 -0.31
C LEU A 223 -10.16 -5.56 -1.53
N HIS A 224 -10.89 -4.46 -1.36
CA HIS A 224 -11.35 -3.65 -2.48
C HIS A 224 -10.18 -3.01 -3.25
N MET A 225 -9.12 -2.61 -2.55
CA MET A 225 -7.91 -2.09 -3.19
C MET A 225 -7.26 -3.15 -4.08
N ALA A 226 -7.03 -4.36 -3.55
CA ALA A 226 -6.42 -5.48 -4.27
C ALA A 226 -7.28 -6.03 -5.40
N SER A 227 -8.60 -6.12 -5.21
CA SER A 227 -9.50 -6.78 -6.17
C SER A 227 -10.10 -5.87 -7.24
N VAL A 228 -9.95 -4.54 -7.09
CA VAL A 228 -10.60 -3.58 -7.98
C VAL A 228 -9.65 -2.45 -8.37
N ARG A 229 -9.16 -1.68 -7.39
CA ARG A 229 -8.47 -0.42 -7.70
C ARG A 229 -7.11 -0.65 -8.34
N LEU A 230 -6.33 -1.57 -7.80
CA LEU A 230 -4.99 -1.87 -8.28
C LEU A 230 -5.04 -2.54 -9.67
N PRO A 231 -5.83 -3.62 -9.90
CA PRO A 231 -5.90 -4.24 -11.23
C PRO A 231 -6.44 -3.30 -12.31
N ASN A 232 -7.46 -2.49 -12.01
CA ASN A 232 -8.00 -1.52 -12.99
C ASN A 232 -6.99 -0.44 -13.38
N ALA A 233 -5.98 -0.19 -12.55
CA ALA A 233 -4.91 0.74 -12.82
C ALA A 233 -3.65 0.04 -13.39
N GLY A 234 -3.72 -1.27 -13.70
CA GLY A 234 -2.60 -2.06 -14.24
C GLY A 234 -1.64 -2.63 -13.20
N TYR A 235 -1.85 -2.33 -11.91
CA TYR A 235 -0.96 -2.70 -10.81
C TYR A 235 -1.26 -4.10 -10.24
N ASN A 236 -1.19 -5.12 -11.08
CA ASN A 236 -1.56 -6.50 -10.72
C ASN A 236 -0.63 -7.12 -9.66
N ARG A 237 0.66 -6.81 -9.70
CA ARG A 237 1.63 -7.30 -8.71
C ARG A 237 1.37 -6.73 -7.32
N GLN A 238 1.14 -5.42 -7.25
CA GLN A 238 0.80 -4.74 -6.01
C GLN A 238 -0.52 -5.28 -5.44
N ALA A 239 -1.47 -5.66 -6.31
CA ALA A 239 -2.68 -6.34 -5.87
C ALA A 239 -2.37 -7.70 -5.20
N GLU A 240 -1.48 -8.51 -5.78
CA GLU A 240 -1.03 -9.78 -5.18
C GLU A 240 -0.30 -9.60 -3.85
N GLU A 241 0.50 -8.55 -3.70
CA GLU A 241 1.18 -8.22 -2.44
C GLU A 241 0.17 -7.86 -1.34
N VAL A 242 -0.86 -7.09 -1.67
CA VAL A 242 -1.97 -6.79 -0.74
C VAL A 242 -2.76 -8.05 -0.38
N PHE A 243 -2.99 -8.96 -1.34
CA PHE A 243 -3.60 -10.25 -1.04
C PHE A 243 -2.75 -11.10 -0.10
N SER A 244 -1.44 -11.17 -0.35
CA SER A 244 -0.49 -11.91 0.49
C SER A 244 -0.41 -11.32 1.91
N TYR A 245 -0.53 -10.00 2.02
CA TYR A 245 -0.65 -9.33 3.31
C TYR A 245 -1.94 -9.68 4.06
N LEU A 246 -3.08 -9.69 3.36
CA LEU A 246 -4.36 -10.14 3.93
C LEU A 246 -4.32 -11.60 4.38
N GLU A 247 -3.63 -12.48 3.64
CA GLU A 247 -3.39 -13.87 4.02
C GLU A 247 -2.59 -13.98 5.32
N ARG A 248 -1.49 -13.22 5.46
CA ARG A 248 -0.64 -13.24 6.68
C ARG A 248 -1.34 -12.65 7.91
N ARG A 249 -2.14 -11.60 7.73
CA ARG A 249 -2.77 -10.85 8.83
C ARG A 249 -4.08 -11.46 9.33
N GLY A 250 -4.75 -12.29 8.52
CA GLY A 250 -6.08 -12.82 8.82
C GLY A 250 -6.14 -13.65 10.10
N LYS A 251 -6.70 -13.09 11.18
CA LYS A 251 -6.87 -13.75 12.50
C LYS A 251 -7.70 -15.05 12.49
N ARG A 252 -8.37 -15.39 11.37
CA ARG A 252 -9.25 -16.56 11.19
C ARG A 252 -9.02 -17.28 9.85
N GLY A 253 -7.86 -17.10 9.24
CA GLY A 253 -7.58 -17.55 7.88
C GLY A 253 -8.04 -16.55 6.81
N PHE A 254 -7.56 -16.75 5.59
CA PHE A 254 -7.89 -15.91 4.44
C PHE A 254 -9.40 -16.00 4.14
N SER A 255 -10.09 -14.87 4.14
CA SER A 255 -11.56 -14.87 4.02
C SER A 255 -12.03 -15.50 2.70
N PRO A 256 -13.15 -16.25 2.67
CA PRO A 256 -13.67 -16.85 1.43
C PRO A 256 -13.86 -15.83 0.29
N LYS A 257 -14.37 -14.64 0.62
CA LYS A 257 -14.46 -13.50 -0.29
C LYS A 257 -13.10 -13.08 -0.88
N ALA A 258 -12.03 -13.06 -0.07
CA ALA A 258 -10.69 -12.73 -0.54
C ALA A 258 -10.11 -13.82 -1.45
N THR A 259 -10.38 -15.11 -1.15
CA THR A 259 -10.06 -16.25 -2.02
C THR A 259 -10.67 -16.07 -3.40
N ILE A 260 -11.98 -15.80 -3.48
CA ILE A 260 -12.67 -15.59 -4.74
C ILE A 260 -12.03 -14.44 -5.51
N ALA A 261 -11.77 -13.31 -4.83
CA ALA A 261 -11.17 -12.14 -5.46
C ALA A 261 -9.75 -12.40 -5.99
N LYS A 262 -8.89 -13.07 -5.22
CA LYS A 262 -7.53 -13.43 -5.64
C LYS A 262 -7.55 -14.41 -6.82
N SER A 263 -8.45 -15.40 -6.79
CA SER A 263 -8.59 -16.37 -7.89
C SER A 263 -9.00 -15.69 -9.21
N LYS A 264 -9.90 -14.69 -9.15
CA LYS A 264 -10.30 -13.91 -10.33
C LYS A 264 -9.14 -13.10 -10.89
N LEU A 265 -8.35 -12.47 -10.03
CA LEU A 265 -7.13 -11.77 -10.45
C LEU A 265 -6.15 -12.74 -11.14
N LEU A 266 -5.85 -13.88 -10.53
CA LEU A 266 -4.95 -14.87 -11.11
C LEU A 266 -5.44 -15.40 -12.47
N ASN A 267 -6.75 -15.60 -12.63
CA ASN A 267 -7.32 -15.96 -13.93
C ASN A 267 -7.16 -14.86 -14.97
N THR A 268 -7.28 -13.57 -14.60
CA THR A 268 -7.00 -12.46 -15.54
C THR A 268 -5.52 -12.38 -15.95
N LEU A 269 -4.64 -13.04 -15.22
CA LEU A 269 -3.20 -13.15 -15.50
C LEU A 269 -2.81 -14.49 -16.16
N ASP A 270 -3.78 -15.27 -16.62
CA ASP A 270 -3.60 -16.61 -17.21
C ASP A 270 -2.89 -17.64 -16.27
N ARG A 271 -2.96 -17.42 -14.96
CA ARG A 271 -2.36 -18.29 -13.92
C ARG A 271 -3.39 -19.25 -13.33
N GLN A 272 -4.01 -20.05 -14.19
CA GLN A 272 -5.16 -20.91 -13.85
C GLN A 272 -4.84 -21.97 -12.79
N SER A 273 -3.63 -22.56 -12.84
CA SER A 273 -3.18 -23.56 -11.87
C SER A 273 -3.09 -22.99 -10.45
N GLU A 274 -2.56 -21.77 -10.33
CA GLU A 274 -2.45 -21.04 -9.07
C GLU A 274 -3.82 -20.58 -8.57
N ALA A 275 -4.67 -20.08 -9.47
CA ALA A 275 -6.06 -19.73 -9.13
C ALA A 275 -6.80 -20.93 -8.54
N ARG A 276 -6.63 -22.11 -9.13
CA ARG A 276 -7.21 -23.37 -8.61
C ARG A 276 -6.65 -23.76 -7.26
N ALA A 277 -5.33 -23.63 -7.05
CA ALA A 277 -4.70 -23.90 -5.75
C ALA A 277 -5.24 -22.98 -4.65
N VAL A 278 -5.37 -21.69 -4.94
CA VAL A 278 -5.98 -20.69 -4.04
C VAL A 278 -7.43 -21.08 -3.69
N LEU A 279 -8.23 -21.46 -4.69
CA LEU A 279 -9.62 -21.89 -4.48
C LEU A 279 -9.74 -23.14 -3.60
N LEU A 280 -8.85 -24.13 -3.77
CA LEU A 280 -8.83 -25.34 -2.94
C LEU A 280 -8.50 -25.00 -1.47
N ALA A 281 -7.46 -24.20 -1.23
CA ALA A 281 -7.11 -23.77 0.12
C ALA A 281 -8.22 -22.92 0.78
N GLY A 282 -8.85 -22.04 0.00
CA GLY A 282 -9.95 -21.23 0.48
C GLY A 282 -11.24 -22.02 0.72
N ARG A 283 -11.51 -23.08 -0.04
CA ARG A 283 -12.60 -24.03 0.21
C ARG A 283 -12.44 -24.68 1.58
N ASP A 284 -11.25 -25.21 1.87
CA ASP A 284 -10.98 -25.91 3.14
C ASP A 284 -11.12 -24.96 4.34
N SER A 285 -10.61 -23.73 4.19
CA SER A 285 -10.79 -22.66 5.18
C SER A 285 -12.27 -22.28 5.38
N ALA A 286 -13.03 -22.17 4.29
CA ALA A 286 -14.47 -21.85 4.34
C ALA A 286 -15.29 -22.98 4.98
N LEU A 287 -14.97 -24.25 4.72
CA LEU A 287 -15.59 -25.40 5.38
C LEU A 287 -15.32 -25.40 6.88
N GLN A 288 -14.11 -25.06 7.31
CA GLN A 288 -13.79 -24.89 8.73
C GLN A 288 -14.55 -23.73 9.38
N LEU A 289 -14.72 -22.60 8.68
CA LEU A 289 -15.55 -21.51 9.18
C LEU A 289 -17.02 -21.90 9.31
N LEU A 290 -17.54 -22.67 8.34
CA LEU A 290 -18.92 -23.14 8.34
C LEU A 290 -19.17 -24.18 9.45
N SER A 291 -18.20 -25.04 9.78
CA SER A 291 -18.34 -25.98 10.90
C SER A 291 -18.45 -25.26 12.25
N LEU A 292 -17.81 -24.09 12.39
CA LEU A 292 -17.93 -23.22 13.56
C LEU A 292 -19.20 -22.35 13.54
N GLN A 293 -19.74 -22.06 12.36
CA GLN A 293 -20.92 -21.21 12.16
C GLN A 293 -21.88 -21.83 11.13
N PRO A 294 -22.58 -22.93 11.47
CA PRO A 294 -23.32 -23.74 10.50
C PRO A 294 -24.47 -23.03 9.81
N GLU A 295 -24.96 -21.93 10.38
CA GLU A 295 -26.07 -21.14 9.82
C GLU A 295 -25.62 -19.78 9.27
N ASN A 296 -24.33 -19.60 8.93
CA ASN A 296 -23.85 -18.34 8.37
C ASN A 296 -24.10 -18.27 6.85
N PRO A 297 -25.10 -17.50 6.37
CA PRO A 297 -25.45 -17.49 4.95
C PRO A 297 -24.36 -16.87 4.07
N VAL A 298 -23.57 -15.93 4.61
CA VAL A 298 -22.51 -15.25 3.87
C VAL A 298 -21.39 -16.23 3.51
N VAL A 299 -20.98 -17.05 4.48
CA VAL A 299 -19.94 -18.08 4.26
C VAL A 299 -20.44 -19.15 3.30
N MET A 300 -21.72 -19.56 3.42
CA MET A 300 -22.32 -20.50 2.47
C MET A 300 -22.33 -19.96 1.04
N THR A 301 -22.67 -18.69 0.86
CA THR A 301 -22.71 -18.03 -0.46
C THR A 301 -21.31 -17.96 -1.09
N ASP A 302 -20.30 -17.55 -0.31
CA ASP A 302 -18.93 -17.50 -0.78
C ASP A 302 -18.42 -18.92 -1.11
N LEU A 303 -18.70 -19.92 -0.28
CA LEU A 303 -18.32 -21.31 -0.52
C LEU A 303 -19.00 -21.90 -1.76
N ALA A 304 -20.29 -21.59 -1.97
CA ALA A 304 -21.01 -21.97 -3.18
C ALA A 304 -20.32 -21.39 -4.43
N THR A 305 -19.89 -20.13 -4.37
CA THR A 305 -19.11 -19.49 -5.44
C THR A 305 -17.76 -20.18 -5.66
N ILE A 306 -17.05 -20.56 -4.59
CA ILE A 306 -15.79 -21.30 -4.69
C ILE A 306 -16.00 -22.66 -5.38
N TYR A 307 -17.05 -23.40 -5.02
CA TYR A 307 -17.37 -24.67 -5.69
C TYR A 307 -17.74 -24.49 -7.16
N ALA A 308 -18.47 -23.43 -7.51
CA ALA A 308 -18.74 -23.09 -8.92
C ALA A 308 -17.45 -22.86 -9.69
N LEU A 309 -16.52 -22.06 -9.14
CA LEU A 309 -15.22 -21.79 -9.76
C LEU A 309 -14.30 -23.02 -9.85
N LEU A 310 -14.49 -24.01 -8.96
CA LEU A 310 -13.80 -25.31 -9.01
C LEU A 310 -14.47 -26.32 -9.97
N GLY A 311 -15.63 -25.99 -10.56
CA GLY A 311 -16.38 -26.86 -11.46
C GLY A 311 -17.26 -27.91 -10.77
N ASN A 312 -17.52 -27.78 -9.45
CA ASN A 312 -18.40 -28.69 -8.72
C ASN A 312 -19.80 -28.09 -8.59
N GLU A 313 -20.57 -28.18 -9.68
CA GLU A 313 -21.92 -27.59 -9.75
C GLU A 313 -22.89 -28.14 -8.71
N SER A 314 -22.82 -29.44 -8.42
CA SER A 314 -23.76 -30.08 -7.50
C SER A 314 -23.65 -29.50 -6.09
N HIS A 315 -22.42 -29.41 -5.54
CA HIS A 315 -22.20 -28.85 -4.21
C HIS A 315 -22.43 -27.34 -4.19
N SER A 316 -22.09 -26.67 -5.29
CA SER A 316 -22.31 -25.23 -5.44
C SER A 316 -23.79 -24.86 -5.34
N LYS A 317 -24.66 -25.53 -6.12
CA LYS A 317 -26.11 -25.27 -6.13
C LYS A 317 -26.77 -25.61 -4.80
N ASP A 318 -26.41 -26.74 -4.19
CA ASP A 318 -26.95 -27.14 -2.88
C ASP A 318 -26.64 -26.10 -1.78
N LEU A 319 -25.39 -25.66 -1.69
CA LEU A 319 -24.98 -24.62 -0.75
C LEU A 319 -25.64 -23.26 -1.04
N ALA A 320 -25.80 -22.89 -2.31
CA ALA A 320 -26.50 -21.66 -2.68
C ALA A 320 -27.98 -21.70 -2.25
N HIS A 321 -28.67 -22.83 -2.42
CA HIS A 321 -30.03 -23.00 -1.92
C HIS A 321 -30.12 -22.95 -0.39
N GLN A 322 -29.15 -23.55 0.31
CA GLN A 322 -29.05 -23.44 1.78
C GLN A 322 -28.84 -21.98 2.22
N ALA A 323 -27.94 -21.27 1.55
CA ALA A 323 -27.67 -19.86 1.81
C ALA A 323 -28.93 -19.01 1.61
N LEU A 324 -29.65 -19.20 0.51
CA LEU A 324 -30.88 -18.45 0.21
C LEU A 324 -31.94 -18.61 1.30
N ARG A 325 -32.19 -19.84 1.77
CA ARG A 325 -33.15 -20.08 2.87
C ARG A 325 -32.78 -19.31 4.14
N GLN A 326 -31.49 -19.26 4.45
CA GLN A 326 -31.01 -18.56 5.64
C GLN A 326 -30.99 -17.03 5.45
N LEU A 327 -30.64 -16.55 4.26
CA LEU A 327 -30.72 -15.13 3.90
C LEU A 327 -32.15 -14.60 3.98
N GLU A 328 -33.12 -15.33 3.43
CA GLU A 328 -34.54 -14.99 3.51
C GLU A 328 -35.00 -14.88 4.96
N LYS A 329 -34.61 -15.85 5.80
CA LYS A 329 -34.93 -15.85 7.24
C LYS A 329 -34.33 -14.63 7.96
N GLU A 330 -33.07 -14.27 7.67
CA GLU A 330 -32.43 -13.08 8.25
C GLU A 330 -33.04 -11.77 7.76
N LEU A 331 -33.34 -11.67 6.46
CA LEU A 331 -33.97 -10.49 5.86
C LEU A 331 -35.39 -10.28 6.43
N LEU A 332 -36.19 -11.34 6.54
CA LEU A 332 -37.50 -11.31 7.19
C LEU A 332 -37.42 -10.90 8.66
N ALA A 333 -36.43 -11.42 9.40
CA ALA A 333 -36.23 -11.04 10.80
C ALA A 333 -35.87 -9.56 10.94
N LEU A 334 -35.05 -9.01 10.03
CA LEU A 334 -34.70 -7.60 10.01
C LEU A 334 -35.90 -6.71 9.66
N ASP A 335 -36.72 -7.13 8.70
CA ASP A 335 -37.92 -6.40 8.30
C ASP A 335 -38.98 -6.40 9.43
N ASN A 336 -39.22 -7.55 10.07
CA ASN A 336 -40.10 -7.65 11.22
C ASN A 336 -39.59 -6.82 12.42
N ALA A 337 -38.28 -6.80 12.67
CA ALA A 337 -37.69 -5.97 13.72
C ALA A 337 -37.79 -4.48 13.40
N ALA A 338 -37.74 -4.09 12.13
CA ALA A 338 -38.05 -2.73 11.70
C ALA A 338 -39.54 -2.44 11.93
N GLY A 339 -40.44 -3.29 11.43
CA GLY A 339 -41.89 -3.30 11.65
C GLY A 339 -42.31 -3.07 13.10
N ALA A 340 -41.75 -3.85 14.03
CA ALA A 340 -42.07 -3.75 15.46
C ALA A 340 -41.60 -2.44 16.10
N ARG A 341 -40.49 -1.84 15.63
CA ARG A 341 -40.02 -0.52 16.08
C ARG A 341 -40.85 0.63 15.49
N LEU A 342 -41.48 0.41 14.33
CA LEU A 342 -42.26 1.41 13.59
C LEU A 342 -43.61 1.76 14.25
N GLY A 343 -44.17 0.87 15.08
CA GLY A 343 -45.45 1.09 15.78
C GLY A 343 -45.45 2.23 16.82
N THR A 344 -44.30 2.86 17.11
CA THR A 344 -44.16 3.86 18.18
C THR A 344 -43.75 5.26 17.71
N ARG A 345 -43.52 5.50 16.39
CA ARG A 345 -42.94 6.78 15.91
C ARG A 345 -43.57 7.35 14.61
N PRO A 346 -43.67 8.70 14.47
CA PRO A 346 -44.21 9.36 13.29
C PRO A 346 -43.41 9.14 12.00
N ARG A 347 -44.13 9.08 10.86
CA ARG A 347 -43.58 8.67 9.55
C ARG A 347 -42.43 9.52 8.98
N TRP A 348 -42.33 10.78 9.37
CA TRP A 348 -41.31 11.67 8.84
C TRP A 348 -39.93 11.48 9.49
N THR A 349 -39.85 10.74 10.62
CA THR A 349 -38.57 10.48 11.32
C THR A 349 -37.78 9.30 10.72
N TYR A 350 -38.34 8.60 9.72
CA TYR A 350 -37.84 7.33 9.18
C TYR A 350 -36.50 7.42 8.43
N ALA A 351 -36.24 8.53 7.74
CA ALA A 351 -34.96 8.72 7.04
C ALA A 351 -33.76 8.82 7.99
N TYR A 352 -34.01 9.15 9.27
CA TYR A 352 -32.99 9.49 10.27
C TYR A 352 -32.72 8.38 11.31
N TRP A 353 -33.62 7.41 11.51
CA TRP A 353 -33.60 6.54 12.71
C TRP A 353 -33.41 5.02 12.50
N SER A 354 -33.19 4.53 11.27
CA SER A 354 -32.77 3.12 11.06
C SER A 354 -31.30 2.94 10.59
N PRO A 355 -30.28 3.55 11.22
CA PRO A 355 -28.91 3.47 10.71
C PRO A 355 -28.22 2.08 10.79
N PRO A 356 -28.35 1.24 11.84
CA PRO A 356 -27.51 0.02 11.93
C PRO A 356 -28.00 -1.16 11.07
N ASN A 357 -29.30 -1.22 10.73
CA ASN A 357 -29.85 -2.37 10.01
C ASN A 357 -29.82 -2.21 8.48
N GLN A 358 -29.77 -0.98 7.94
CA GLN A 358 -29.78 -0.75 6.49
C GLN A 358 -28.50 -1.23 5.80
N GLU A 359 -27.33 -1.00 6.41
CA GLU A 359 -26.07 -1.51 5.85
C GLU A 359 -25.97 -3.03 5.96
N LYS A 360 -26.52 -3.62 7.03
CA LYS A 360 -26.65 -5.08 7.15
C LYS A 360 -27.59 -5.63 6.07
N ASN A 361 -28.75 -5.00 5.85
CA ASN A 361 -29.70 -5.37 4.79
C ASN A 361 -29.05 -5.30 3.41
N ALA A 362 -28.37 -4.20 3.07
CA ALA A 362 -27.69 -4.06 1.79
C ALA A 362 -26.67 -5.17 1.54
N ARG A 363 -25.92 -5.58 2.57
CA ARG A 363 -24.96 -6.68 2.46
C ARG A 363 -25.64 -8.03 2.27
N LEU A 364 -26.69 -8.33 3.03
CA LEU A 364 -27.44 -9.59 2.89
C LEU A 364 -28.10 -9.70 1.51
N LEU A 365 -28.73 -8.62 1.03
CA LEU A 365 -29.31 -8.54 -0.32
C LEU A 365 -28.25 -8.72 -1.41
N MET A 366 -27.04 -8.17 -1.22
CA MET A 366 -25.93 -8.40 -2.15
C MET A 366 -25.51 -9.88 -2.17
N HIS A 367 -25.43 -10.56 -1.03
CA HIS A 367 -25.14 -12.00 -0.98
C HIS A 367 -26.31 -12.84 -1.54
N GLN A 368 -27.55 -12.40 -1.39
CA GLN A 368 -28.72 -13.03 -2.01
C GLN A 368 -28.62 -13.01 -3.53
N GLY A 369 -28.24 -11.85 -4.09
CA GLY A 369 -27.98 -11.74 -5.53
C GLY A 369 -26.84 -12.66 -5.99
N ASP A 370 -25.76 -12.75 -5.21
CA ASP A 370 -24.65 -13.67 -5.50
C ASP A 370 -25.09 -15.14 -5.51
N ALA A 371 -25.92 -15.55 -4.55
CA ALA A 371 -26.47 -16.91 -4.50
C ALA A 371 -27.42 -17.18 -5.69
N TYR A 372 -28.23 -16.20 -6.10
CA TYR A 372 -29.07 -16.32 -7.30
C TYR A 372 -28.25 -16.45 -8.59
N MET A 373 -27.14 -15.72 -8.72
CA MET A 373 -26.21 -15.88 -9.85
C MET A 373 -25.62 -17.30 -9.90
N VAL A 374 -25.27 -17.88 -8.75
CA VAL A 374 -24.72 -19.24 -8.67
C VAL A 374 -25.71 -20.30 -9.16
N ILE A 375 -27.00 -20.14 -8.86
CA ILE A 375 -28.04 -21.09 -9.32
C ILE A 375 -28.57 -20.80 -10.74
N GLY A 376 -28.09 -19.74 -11.38
CA GLY A 376 -28.49 -19.35 -12.75
C GLY A 376 -29.78 -18.51 -12.83
N SER A 377 -30.24 -17.93 -11.72
CA SER A 377 -31.46 -17.12 -11.68
C SER A 377 -31.14 -15.63 -11.82
N GLN A 378 -30.81 -15.20 -13.03
CA GLN A 378 -30.32 -13.85 -13.31
C GLN A 378 -31.31 -12.74 -12.95
N ASP A 379 -32.60 -12.88 -13.27
CA ASP A 379 -33.63 -11.87 -12.96
C ASP A 379 -33.74 -11.62 -11.45
N LEU A 380 -33.70 -12.70 -10.65
CA LEU A 380 -33.74 -12.63 -9.20
C LEU A 380 -32.47 -11.99 -8.65
N ALA A 381 -31.31 -12.30 -9.24
CA ALA A 381 -30.05 -11.68 -8.85
C ALA A 381 -30.05 -10.16 -9.09
N ILE A 382 -30.49 -9.72 -10.27
CA ILE A 382 -30.61 -8.30 -10.62
C ILE A 382 -31.53 -7.60 -9.62
N ASN A 383 -32.69 -8.18 -9.33
CA ASN A 383 -33.64 -7.60 -8.37
C ASN A 383 -33.01 -7.45 -6.96
N SER A 384 -32.35 -8.50 -6.45
CA SER A 384 -31.64 -8.44 -5.18
C SER A 384 -30.53 -7.38 -5.17
N TYR A 385 -29.77 -7.20 -6.26
CA TYR A 385 -28.77 -6.15 -6.36
C TYR A 385 -29.38 -4.74 -6.40
N LEU A 386 -30.50 -4.55 -7.10
CA LEU A 386 -31.22 -3.27 -7.10
C LEU A 386 -31.71 -2.90 -5.70
N MET A 387 -32.32 -3.86 -4.98
CA MET A 387 -32.73 -3.67 -3.58
C MET A 387 -31.53 -3.38 -2.67
N ALA A 388 -30.39 -4.06 -2.88
CA ALA A 388 -29.17 -3.76 -2.14
C ALA A 388 -28.69 -2.32 -2.38
N LEU A 389 -28.82 -1.81 -3.62
CA LEU A 389 -28.40 -0.46 -3.99
C LEU A 389 -29.27 0.62 -3.33
N THR A 390 -30.57 0.36 -3.18
CA THR A 390 -31.50 1.27 -2.51
C THR A 390 -31.21 1.38 -1.02
N GLU A 391 -30.80 0.28 -0.38
CA GLU A 391 -30.46 0.23 1.06
C GLU A 391 -29.04 0.75 1.36
N ALA A 392 -28.12 0.66 0.40
CA ALA A 392 -26.75 1.13 0.58
C ALA A 392 -26.68 2.66 0.65
N ARG A 393 -26.26 3.22 1.80
CA ARG A 393 -26.07 4.68 1.97
C ARG A 393 -24.69 5.21 1.58
N TRP A 394 -23.66 4.39 1.75
CA TRP A 394 -22.27 4.80 1.50
C TRP A 394 -21.84 4.50 0.07
N GLU A 395 -20.91 5.30 -0.46
CA GLU A 395 -20.48 5.18 -1.87
C GLU A 395 -19.74 3.87 -2.16
N ASN A 396 -18.89 3.39 -1.24
CA ASN A 396 -18.10 2.16 -1.43
C ASN A 396 -18.96 0.90 -1.69
N PRO A 397 -19.99 0.57 -0.88
CA PRO A 397 -20.86 -0.57 -1.18
C PRO A 397 -21.66 -0.36 -2.46
N ARG A 398 -22.10 0.87 -2.76
CA ARG A 398 -22.82 1.17 -4.02
C ARG A 398 -21.99 0.88 -5.26
N VAL A 399 -20.70 1.23 -5.27
CA VAL A 399 -19.77 0.91 -6.38
C VAL A 399 -19.69 -0.60 -6.60
N THR A 400 -19.58 -1.37 -5.51
CA THR A 400 -19.50 -2.84 -5.61
C THR A 400 -20.80 -3.44 -6.17
N ILE A 401 -21.95 -2.94 -5.71
CA ILE A 401 -23.28 -3.41 -6.15
C ILE A 401 -23.52 -3.05 -7.63
N ARG A 402 -23.20 -1.83 -8.05
CA ARG A 402 -23.32 -1.40 -9.46
C ARG A 402 -22.50 -2.29 -10.40
N ARG A 403 -21.30 -2.69 -10.00
CA ARG A 403 -20.48 -3.61 -10.80
C ARG A 403 -21.14 -4.99 -10.93
N LYS A 404 -21.64 -5.54 -9.83
CA LYS A 404 -22.37 -6.82 -9.84
C LYS A 404 -23.60 -6.74 -10.74
N LEU A 405 -24.32 -5.62 -10.72
CA LEU A 405 -25.43 -5.33 -11.61
C LEU A 405 -25.00 -5.31 -13.09
N SER A 406 -23.89 -4.64 -13.43
CA SER A 406 -23.32 -4.62 -14.80
C SER A 406 -23.01 -6.05 -15.27
N THR A 407 -22.28 -6.81 -14.46
CA THR A 407 -21.94 -8.20 -14.79
C THR A 407 -23.19 -9.07 -14.97
N ALA A 408 -24.19 -8.91 -14.11
CA ALA A 408 -25.44 -9.65 -14.20
C ALA A 408 -26.37 -9.17 -15.34
N THR A 409 -26.05 -8.08 -16.05
CA THR A 409 -26.84 -7.59 -17.20
C THR A 409 -26.11 -7.79 -18.53
N GLU A 410 -24.82 -8.08 -18.50
CA GLU A 410 -23.97 -8.37 -19.67
C GLU A 410 -23.93 -9.87 -20.06
N THR A 411 -24.20 -10.77 -19.10
CA THR A 411 -24.38 -12.22 -19.33
C THR A 411 -25.75 -12.51 -19.90
#